data_AF-A0A4R4II46-F1
#
_entry.id   AF-A0A4R4II46-F1
#
_cell.length_a   1.000
_cell.length_b   1.000
_cell.length_c   1.000
_cell.angle_alpha   90.00
_cell.angle_beta   90.00
_cell.angle_gamma   90.00
#
_symmetry.space_group_name_H-M   'P 1'
#
loop_
_entity.id
_entity.type
_entity.pdbx_description
1 polymer ?
#
loop_
_entity_poly.entity_id
_entity_poly.type
_entity_poly.pdbx_seq_one_letter_code
_entity_poly.pdbx_strand_id
1 'polypeptide(L)'
;MKDHQETRVDIYVYPAGRMSPAEAIDSGIRDFRASMKYAAEHGTYSRLQELRDDPFPLDAAGTRGSETPANDLDAQVIQAIAQAEQVTGRRLQMQLNLMPRDWPMYSNGYLFYKQLYYFKLRASAAQERIRQEQFDALTDQAARTLIPALQVANVGGCKDATIYLDSDASPEQGALALATQVSLHKGYNCHGSAEEAGIPARRADSAVVEIPFTAAEWKSR
;
A
#
# COMPACT_ATOMS: atom_id res chain seq x y z
N MET A 1 30.77 14.76 1.76
CA MET A 1 29.43 14.21 2.08
C MET A 1 28.47 15.21 2.75
N LYS A 2 28.57 16.53 2.49
CA LYS A 2 27.70 17.53 3.15
C LYS A 2 26.76 18.31 2.21
N ASP A 3 26.95 18.22 0.88
CA ASP A 3 26.29 19.19 -0.01
C ASP A 3 25.31 18.62 -1.01
N HIS A 4 25.08 17.31 -1.10
CA HIS A 4 23.84 16.85 -1.71
C HIS A 4 23.42 15.45 -1.26
N GLN A 5 22.13 15.30 -0.90
CA GLN A 5 21.52 14.04 -0.48
C GLN A 5 21.60 13.00 -1.60
N GLU A 6 21.93 11.76 -1.22
CA GLU A 6 22.35 10.66 -2.10
C GLU A 6 21.21 9.97 -2.87
N THR A 7 20.03 10.57 -2.94
CA THR A 7 18.71 9.92 -3.09
C THR A 7 18.17 9.51 -1.73
N ARG A 8 16.97 9.97 -1.43
CA ARG A 8 16.26 9.67 -0.19
C ARG A 8 15.02 8.85 -0.53
N VAL A 9 14.83 7.74 0.17
CA VAL A 9 13.62 6.92 0.11
C VAL A 9 13.07 6.82 1.52
N ASP A 10 11.86 7.34 1.72
CA ASP A 10 11.13 7.25 2.98
C ASP A 10 9.88 6.40 2.78
N ILE A 11 9.57 5.52 3.74
CA ILE A 11 8.32 4.77 3.76
C ILE A 11 7.54 5.15 5.00
N TYR A 12 6.27 5.50 4.80
CA TYR A 12 5.32 5.84 5.84
C TYR A 12 4.21 4.80 5.84
N VAL A 13 3.91 4.27 7.02
CA VAL A 13 2.80 3.34 7.25
C VAL A 13 1.83 4.01 8.22
N TYR A 14 0.58 4.17 7.82
CA TYR A 14 -0.43 4.86 8.63
C TYR A 14 -1.82 4.24 8.44
N PRO A 15 -2.67 4.26 9.48
CA PRO A 15 -3.89 3.48 9.51
C PRO A 15 -4.91 4.05 8.53
N ALA A 16 -5.67 3.15 7.91
CA ALA A 16 -6.76 3.48 7.00
C ALA A 16 -8.10 2.88 7.46
N GLY A 17 -8.05 1.67 8.03
CA GLY A 17 -9.25 0.92 8.43
C GLY A 17 -9.81 0.11 7.28
N ARG A 18 -11.03 -0.39 7.45
CA ARG A 18 -11.72 -1.20 6.44
C ARG A 18 -12.37 -0.31 5.39
N MET A 19 -11.72 -0.23 4.24
CA MET A 19 -12.24 0.43 3.03
C MET A 19 -12.18 -0.55 1.86
N SER A 20 -13.03 -0.34 0.84
CA SER A 20 -12.78 -0.98 -0.46
C SER A 20 -11.43 -0.47 -1.02
N PRO A 21 -10.65 -1.30 -1.73
CA PRO A 21 -9.35 -0.89 -2.24
C PRO A 21 -9.41 0.38 -3.13
N ALA A 22 -10.44 0.50 -3.98
CA ALA A 22 -10.60 1.66 -4.85
C ALA A 22 -10.83 2.95 -4.05
N GLU A 23 -11.75 2.94 -3.08
CA GLU A 23 -12.02 4.09 -2.23
C GLU A 23 -10.82 4.48 -1.38
N ALA A 24 -10.09 3.48 -0.86
CA ALA A 24 -8.87 3.71 -0.09
C ALA A 24 -7.83 4.45 -0.94
N ILE A 25 -7.53 3.93 -2.13
CA ILE A 25 -6.55 4.54 -3.02
C ILE A 25 -6.95 5.97 -3.42
N ASP A 26 -8.20 6.19 -3.77
CA ASP A 26 -8.68 7.53 -4.13
C ASP A 26 -8.63 8.51 -2.96
N SER A 27 -9.03 8.07 -1.76
CA SER A 27 -8.93 8.90 -0.56
C SER A 27 -7.48 9.20 -0.20
N GLY A 28 -6.62 8.19 -0.20
CA GLY A 28 -5.23 8.35 0.19
C GLY A 28 -4.43 9.20 -0.80
N ILE A 29 -4.72 9.16 -2.11
CA ILE A 29 -4.09 10.06 -3.09
C ILE A 29 -4.53 11.51 -2.88
N ARG A 30 -5.81 11.76 -2.55
CA ARG A 30 -6.27 13.12 -2.18
C ARG A 30 -5.51 13.64 -0.96
N ASP A 31 -5.39 12.83 0.09
CA ASP A 31 -4.64 13.19 1.30
C ASP A 31 -3.16 13.42 1.01
N PHE A 32 -2.57 12.60 0.12
CA PHE A 32 -1.19 12.78 -0.30
C PHE A 32 -1.00 14.12 -1.01
N ARG A 33 -1.81 14.44 -2.02
CA ARG A 33 -1.75 15.75 -2.71
C ARG A 33 -1.94 16.91 -1.74
N ALA A 34 -2.88 16.80 -0.80
CA ALA A 34 -3.10 17.80 0.24
C ALA A 34 -1.85 18.00 1.11
N SER A 35 -1.19 16.92 1.53
CA SER A 35 0.06 16.98 2.31
C SER A 35 1.22 17.62 1.54
N MET A 36 1.31 17.39 0.22
CA MET A 36 2.33 18.01 -0.64
C MET A 36 2.08 19.52 -0.78
N LYS A 37 0.82 19.90 -0.99
CA LYS A 37 0.40 21.31 -1.06
C LYS A 37 0.67 22.05 0.24
N TYR A 38 0.29 21.45 1.38
CA TYR A 38 0.57 22.01 2.70
C TYR A 38 2.08 22.25 2.91
N ALA A 39 2.93 21.28 2.53
CA ALA A 39 4.37 21.42 2.66
C ALA A 39 4.94 22.56 1.79
N ALA A 40 4.39 22.77 0.58
CA ALA A 40 4.77 23.90 -0.27
C ALA A 40 4.32 25.24 0.36
N GLU A 41 3.09 25.34 0.87
CA GLU A 41 2.58 26.53 1.54
C GLU A 41 3.40 26.93 2.78
N HIS A 42 4.01 25.96 3.45
CA HIS A 42 4.85 26.17 4.64
C HIS A 42 6.35 26.27 4.30
N GLY A 43 6.69 26.52 3.03
CA GLY A 43 8.07 26.82 2.62
C GLY A 43 9.02 25.62 2.61
N THR A 44 8.52 24.39 2.66
CA THR A 44 9.36 23.19 2.43
C THR A 44 9.79 23.11 0.97
N TYR A 45 8.91 23.52 0.06
CA TYR A 45 9.14 23.57 -1.37
C TYR A 45 8.81 24.95 -1.92
N SER A 46 9.74 25.54 -2.68
CA SER A 46 9.52 26.78 -3.44
C SER A 46 8.76 26.53 -4.74
N ARG A 47 8.88 25.32 -5.30
CA ARG A 47 8.14 24.83 -6.46
C ARG A 47 7.68 23.40 -6.22
N LEU A 48 6.45 23.11 -6.60
CA LEU A 48 5.89 21.76 -6.66
C LEU A 48 5.09 21.62 -7.96
N GLN A 49 5.44 20.62 -8.76
CA GLN A 49 4.75 20.31 -10.00
C GLN A 49 4.44 18.82 -10.06
N GLU A 50 3.16 18.48 -10.14
CA GLU A 50 2.72 17.14 -10.48
C GLU A 50 2.87 16.93 -11.99
N LEU A 51 3.43 15.79 -12.39
CA LEU A 51 3.67 15.46 -13.79
C LEU A 51 2.75 14.35 -14.28
N ARG A 52 2.65 13.26 -13.51
CA ARG A 52 1.83 12.08 -13.86
C ARG A 52 1.26 11.42 -12.63
N ASP A 53 0.10 10.80 -12.81
CA ASP A 53 -0.59 9.97 -11.84
C ASP A 53 -1.03 8.68 -12.54
N ASP A 54 -0.28 7.61 -12.32
CA ASP A 54 -0.43 6.35 -13.04
C ASP A 54 -0.82 5.21 -12.07
N PRO A 55 -1.64 4.24 -12.51
CA PRO A 55 -1.79 2.98 -11.79
C PRO A 55 -0.43 2.29 -11.59
N PHE A 56 -0.21 1.75 -10.40
CA PHE A 56 1.02 1.02 -10.05
C PHE A 56 0.65 -0.26 -9.28
N PRO A 57 0.23 -1.33 -9.97
CA PRO A 57 -0.06 -2.60 -9.31
C PRO A 57 1.22 -3.26 -8.82
N LEU A 58 1.16 -3.85 -7.63
CA LEU A 58 2.15 -4.81 -7.18
C LEU A 58 1.75 -6.20 -7.68
N ASP A 59 2.74 -7.03 -7.96
CA ASP A 59 2.49 -8.43 -8.24
C ASP A 59 1.92 -9.08 -6.99
N ALA A 60 0.87 -9.89 -7.14
CA ALA A 60 0.32 -10.66 -6.03
C ALA A 60 1.45 -11.53 -5.43
N ALA A 61 1.71 -11.36 -4.13
CA ALA A 61 2.71 -12.14 -3.44
C ALA A 61 2.21 -13.58 -3.32
N GLY A 62 2.61 -14.43 -4.27
CA GLY A 62 2.63 -15.88 -4.03
C GLY A 62 1.44 -16.71 -4.51
N THR A 63 0.42 -16.16 -5.17
CA THR A 63 -0.52 -16.99 -5.97
C THR A 63 0.08 -17.30 -7.34
N ARG A 64 1.31 -17.84 -7.35
CA ARG A 64 1.81 -18.71 -8.44
C ARG A 64 1.42 -20.15 -8.13
N GLY A 65 0.17 -20.37 -7.75
CA GLY A 65 -0.48 -21.65 -7.93
C GLY A 65 -1.05 -21.63 -9.34
N SER A 66 -0.37 -22.28 -10.28
CA SER A 66 -0.97 -22.70 -11.55
C SER A 66 -1.98 -23.81 -11.25
N GLU A 67 -3.00 -23.50 -10.45
CA GLU A 67 -4.10 -24.44 -10.24
C GLU A 67 -4.91 -24.43 -11.52
N THR A 68 -4.79 -25.51 -12.28
CA THR A 68 -5.60 -25.72 -13.47
C THR A 68 -7.04 -25.84 -13.00
N PRO A 69 -7.95 -24.94 -13.41
CA PRO A 69 -9.33 -25.00 -12.97
C PRO A 69 -9.98 -26.31 -13.39
N ALA A 70 -10.71 -26.95 -12.48
CA ALA A 70 -11.45 -28.17 -12.79
C ALA A 70 -12.69 -27.91 -13.67
N ASN A 71 -13.25 -26.70 -13.58
CA ASN A 71 -14.41 -26.24 -14.35
C ASN A 71 -14.49 -24.69 -14.36
N ASP A 72 -15.49 -24.15 -15.04
CA ASP A 72 -15.68 -22.70 -15.19
C ASP A 72 -15.96 -21.97 -13.87
N LEU A 73 -16.65 -22.62 -12.93
CA LEU A 73 -16.90 -22.05 -11.61
C LEU A 73 -15.60 -21.95 -10.80
N ASP A 74 -14.79 -23.00 -10.83
CA ASP A 74 -13.48 -23.05 -10.19
C ASP A 74 -12.56 -21.95 -10.75
N ALA A 75 -12.58 -21.75 -12.08
CA ALA A 75 -11.85 -20.66 -12.72
C ALA A 75 -12.28 -19.27 -12.21
N GLN A 76 -13.60 -19.06 -12.06
CA GLN A 76 -14.13 -17.80 -11.53
C GLN A 76 -13.76 -17.59 -10.05
N VAL A 77 -13.77 -18.64 -9.24
CA VAL A 77 -13.36 -18.58 -7.82
C VAL A 77 -11.88 -18.25 -7.70
N ILE A 78 -11.01 -18.93 -8.46
CA ILE A 78 -9.57 -18.64 -8.50
C ILE A 78 -9.32 -17.18 -8.90
N GLN A 79 -10.03 -16.69 -9.92
CA GLN A 79 -9.94 -15.30 -10.36
C GLN A 79 -10.40 -14.32 -9.28
N ALA A 80 -11.52 -14.60 -8.59
CA ALA A 80 -12.04 -13.76 -7.53
C ALA A 80 -11.06 -13.66 -6.34
N ILE A 81 -10.42 -14.78 -5.98
CA ILE A 81 -9.36 -14.79 -4.95
C ILE A 81 -8.17 -13.94 -5.39
N ALA A 82 -7.68 -14.15 -6.62
CA ALA A 82 -6.54 -13.40 -7.14
C ALA A 82 -6.83 -11.88 -7.19
N GLN A 83 -8.05 -11.48 -7.54
CA GLN A 83 -8.49 -10.09 -7.51
C GLN A 83 -8.56 -9.54 -6.08
N ALA A 84 -9.09 -10.30 -5.13
CA ALA A 84 -9.16 -9.90 -3.72
C ALA A 84 -7.77 -9.75 -3.07
N GLU A 85 -6.79 -10.55 -3.50
CA GLU A 85 -5.41 -10.51 -3.02
C GLU A 85 -4.55 -9.42 -3.71
N GLN A 86 -5.04 -8.85 -4.82
CA GLN A 86 -4.27 -7.90 -5.60
C GLN A 86 -4.08 -6.58 -4.84
N VAL A 87 -2.82 -6.21 -4.60
CA VAL A 87 -2.49 -4.90 -4.02
C VAL A 87 -2.37 -3.88 -5.14
N THR A 88 -3.44 -3.12 -5.35
CA THR A 88 -3.43 -1.97 -6.26
C THR A 88 -2.76 -0.77 -5.59
N GLY A 89 -1.91 -0.07 -6.33
CA GLY A 89 -1.33 1.20 -5.92
C GLY A 89 -1.42 2.27 -7.00
N ARG A 90 -0.98 3.47 -6.65
CA ARG A 90 -0.86 4.64 -7.54
C ARG A 90 0.53 5.23 -7.41
N ARG A 91 1.10 5.65 -8.54
CA ARG A 91 2.36 6.41 -8.60
C ARG A 91 2.06 7.84 -8.98
N LEU A 92 2.46 8.76 -8.13
CA LEU A 92 2.46 10.20 -8.35
C LEU A 92 3.88 10.68 -8.67
N GLN A 93 4.14 10.99 -9.93
CA GLN A 93 5.40 11.56 -10.37
C GLN A 93 5.35 13.08 -10.25
N MET A 94 6.40 13.65 -9.65
CA MET A 94 6.49 15.07 -9.34
C MET A 94 7.90 15.60 -9.59
N GLN A 95 7.97 16.91 -9.78
CA GLN A 95 9.18 17.71 -9.64
C GLN A 95 8.97 18.74 -8.54
N LEU A 96 10.00 18.98 -7.75
CA LEU A 96 9.96 19.98 -6.68
C LEU A 96 11.30 20.68 -6.53
N ASN A 97 11.28 21.87 -5.96
CA ASN A 97 12.49 22.55 -5.52
C ASN A 97 12.56 22.51 -3.99
N LEU A 98 13.63 21.91 -3.44
CA LEU A 98 13.77 21.70 -2.00
C LEU A 98 14.46 22.90 -1.34
N MET A 99 13.78 23.48 -0.34
CA MET A 99 14.34 24.56 0.49
C MET A 99 15.32 24.04 1.54
N PRO A 100 16.27 24.88 2.02
CA PRO A 100 16.43 26.30 1.71
C PRO A 100 17.26 26.60 0.44
N ARG A 101 17.87 25.60 -0.20
CA ARG A 101 18.81 25.80 -1.31
C ARG A 101 18.15 25.86 -2.70
N ASP A 102 16.81 25.80 -2.75
CA ASP A 102 16.01 25.81 -3.99
C ASP A 102 16.43 24.71 -4.98
N TRP A 103 16.82 23.55 -4.47
CA TRP A 103 17.41 22.50 -5.29
C TRP A 103 16.37 21.77 -6.13
N PRO A 104 16.54 21.69 -7.47
CA PRO A 104 15.62 20.94 -8.31
C PRO A 104 15.76 19.44 -8.05
N MET A 105 14.63 18.81 -7.72
CA MET A 105 14.53 17.39 -7.40
C MET A 105 13.56 16.70 -8.34
N TYR A 106 13.86 15.46 -8.70
CA TYR A 106 12.85 14.48 -9.07
C TYR A 106 12.23 13.91 -7.80
N SER A 107 10.92 13.65 -7.82
CA SER A 107 10.22 13.05 -6.69
C SER A 107 9.12 12.10 -7.17
N ASN A 108 9.19 10.84 -6.77
CA ASN A 108 8.13 9.87 -7.00
C ASN A 108 7.48 9.50 -5.67
N GLY A 109 6.16 9.58 -5.63
CA GLY A 109 5.33 9.11 -4.53
C GLY A 109 4.57 7.87 -4.95
N TYR A 110 4.59 6.82 -4.15
CA TYR A 110 3.82 5.60 -4.36
C TYR A 110 2.90 5.40 -3.19
N LEU A 111 1.63 5.10 -3.46
CA LEU A 111 0.65 4.83 -2.44
C LEU A 111 -0.03 3.49 -2.70
N PHE A 112 -0.08 2.67 -1.67
CA PHE A 112 -0.74 1.37 -1.66
C PHE A 112 -1.66 1.28 -0.45
N TYR A 113 -2.69 0.46 -0.56
CA TYR A 113 -3.54 0.08 0.57
C TYR A 113 -3.50 -1.43 0.72
N LYS A 114 -3.05 -1.91 1.88
CA LYS A 114 -3.07 -3.33 2.25
C LYS A 114 -3.09 -3.47 3.76
N GLN A 115 -3.60 -4.60 4.25
CA GLN A 115 -3.59 -4.92 5.68
C GLN A 115 -4.24 -3.85 6.58
N LEU A 116 -5.22 -3.09 6.05
CA LEU A 116 -5.89 -1.95 6.71
C LEU A 116 -5.04 -0.66 6.85
N TYR A 117 -3.88 -0.59 6.19
CA TYR A 117 -2.98 0.56 6.23
C TYR A 117 -2.72 1.12 4.83
N TYR A 118 -2.42 2.41 4.81
CA TYR A 118 -1.71 3.01 3.70
C TYR A 118 -0.21 2.77 3.85
N PHE A 119 0.42 2.36 2.75
CA PHE A 119 1.87 2.33 2.59
C PHE A 119 2.24 3.40 1.58
N LYS A 120 2.89 4.47 2.04
CA LYS A 120 3.36 5.56 1.20
C LYS A 120 4.87 5.52 1.11
N LEU A 121 5.42 5.24 -0.07
CA LEU A 121 6.83 5.42 -0.35
C LEU A 121 7.04 6.77 -1.04
N ARG A 122 7.91 7.62 -0.49
CA ARG A 122 8.35 8.84 -1.17
C ARG A 122 9.84 8.72 -1.45
N ALA A 123 10.20 8.86 -2.72
CA ALA A 123 11.58 8.93 -3.15
C ALA A 123 11.87 10.30 -3.75
N SER A 124 13.06 10.85 -3.49
CA SER A 124 13.50 12.10 -4.11
C SER A 124 15.02 12.10 -4.37
N ALA A 125 15.44 12.66 -5.49
CA ALA A 125 16.85 12.81 -5.87
C ALA A 125 17.09 14.12 -6.63
N ALA A 126 18.29 14.70 -6.51
CA ALA A 126 18.65 15.92 -7.23
C ALA A 126 18.76 15.66 -8.74
N GLN A 127 18.18 16.55 -9.56
CA GLN A 127 18.10 16.36 -11.01
C GLN A 127 19.47 16.32 -11.71
N GLU A 128 20.46 17.00 -11.14
CA GLU A 128 21.83 17.02 -11.67
C GLU A 128 22.56 15.67 -11.56
N ARG A 129 22.05 14.73 -10.75
CA ARG A 129 22.76 13.49 -10.40
C ARG A 129 22.27 12.25 -11.13
N ILE A 130 21.02 12.22 -11.52
CA ILE A 130 20.37 11.04 -12.11
C ILE A 130 19.41 11.52 -13.17
N ARG A 131 19.35 10.85 -14.33
CA ARG A 131 18.34 11.19 -15.34
C ARG A 131 16.97 10.72 -14.88
N GLN A 132 15.90 11.40 -15.30
CA GLN A 132 14.51 11.06 -14.94
C GLN A 132 14.20 9.56 -15.13
N GLU A 133 14.57 8.98 -16.28
CA GLU A 133 14.32 7.56 -16.58
C GLU A 133 14.99 6.61 -15.58
N GLN A 134 16.22 6.92 -15.18
CA GLN A 134 16.98 6.12 -14.23
C GLN A 134 16.41 6.26 -12.83
N PHE A 135 15.95 7.47 -12.47
CA PHE A 135 15.26 7.72 -11.20
C PHE A 135 13.93 6.96 -11.13
N ASP A 136 13.13 7.00 -12.20
CA ASP A 136 11.86 6.30 -12.29
C ASP A 136 12.07 4.78 -12.15
N ALA A 137 13.03 4.20 -12.90
CA ALA A 137 13.33 2.77 -12.80
C ALA A 137 13.80 2.36 -11.39
N LEU A 138 14.70 3.15 -10.77
CA LEU A 138 15.19 2.91 -9.42
C LEU A 138 14.04 2.93 -8.40
N THR A 139 13.18 3.93 -8.49
CA THR A 139 12.11 4.14 -7.51
C THR A 139 10.94 3.17 -7.70
N ASP A 140 10.64 2.79 -8.94
CA ASP A 140 9.69 1.72 -9.25
C ASP A 140 10.19 0.37 -8.70
N GLN A 141 11.49 0.06 -8.87
CA GLN A 141 12.09 -1.15 -8.30
C GLN A 141 12.06 -1.12 -6.77
N ALA A 142 12.38 0.01 -6.16
CA ALA A 142 12.31 0.18 -4.70
C ALA A 142 10.88 -0.06 -4.19
N ALA A 143 9.86 0.49 -4.84
CA ALA A 143 8.46 0.27 -4.47
C ALA A 143 8.05 -1.21 -4.61
N ARG A 144 8.42 -1.86 -5.73
CA ARG A 144 8.12 -3.29 -5.96
C ARG A 144 8.86 -4.23 -5.01
N THR A 145 10.00 -3.81 -4.47
CA THR A 145 10.78 -4.62 -3.53
C THR A 145 10.34 -4.39 -2.08
N LEU A 146 10.27 -3.13 -1.67
CA LEU A 146 10.12 -2.77 -0.25
C LEU A 146 8.67 -2.89 0.23
N ILE A 147 7.68 -2.48 -0.58
CA ILE A 147 6.29 -2.47 -0.13
C ILE A 147 5.74 -3.89 0.11
N PRO A 148 5.99 -4.88 -0.76
CA PRO A 148 5.60 -6.26 -0.44
C PRO A 148 6.31 -6.84 0.79
N ALA A 149 7.59 -6.49 1.00
CA ALA A 149 8.38 -6.99 2.12
C ALA A 149 7.91 -6.45 3.49
N LEU A 150 7.39 -5.22 3.53
CA LEU A 150 6.80 -4.65 4.75
C LEU A 150 5.45 -5.30 5.03
N GLN A 151 5.24 -5.77 6.25
CA GLN A 151 4.00 -6.44 6.65
C GLN A 151 3.50 -5.82 7.96
N VAL A 152 2.21 -5.57 8.05
CA VAL A 152 1.54 -5.15 9.28
C VAL A 152 0.66 -6.29 9.76
N ALA A 153 0.89 -6.72 11.00
CA ALA A 153 0.02 -7.64 11.71
C ALA A 153 -0.91 -6.83 12.62
N ASN A 154 -2.21 -7.00 12.42
CA ASN A 154 -3.22 -6.34 13.22
C ASN A 154 -3.60 -7.23 14.40
N VAL A 155 -3.49 -6.72 15.62
CA VAL A 155 -3.85 -7.47 16.83
C VAL A 155 -5.08 -6.83 17.47
N GLY A 156 -6.12 -7.63 17.71
CA GLY A 156 -7.32 -7.19 18.42
C GLY A 156 -8.62 -7.73 17.80
N GLY A 157 -9.70 -6.96 17.93
CA GLY A 157 -11.04 -7.40 17.53
C GLY A 157 -11.25 -7.61 16.02
N CYS A 158 -10.29 -7.24 15.17
CA CYS A 158 -10.41 -7.47 13.73
C CYS A 158 -10.17 -8.93 13.32
N LYS A 159 -9.76 -9.81 14.26
CA LYS A 159 -9.55 -11.24 14.01
C LYS A 159 -10.84 -11.93 13.52
N ASP A 160 -11.98 -11.50 14.06
CA ASP A 160 -13.27 -12.11 13.78
C ASP A 160 -13.84 -11.55 12.47
N ALA A 161 -14.35 -12.44 11.62
CA ALA A 161 -14.98 -12.11 10.35
C ALA A 161 -16.47 -12.42 10.41
N THR A 162 -17.29 -11.53 9.86
CA THR A 162 -18.68 -11.84 9.51
C THR A 162 -18.78 -11.86 8.00
N ILE A 163 -19.17 -13.01 7.45
CA ILE A 163 -19.38 -13.17 6.01
C ILE A 163 -20.87 -13.01 5.74
N TYR A 164 -21.21 -12.13 4.81
CA TYR A 164 -22.59 -11.88 4.40
C TYR A 164 -22.85 -12.59 3.08
N LEU A 165 -23.75 -13.58 3.09
CA LEU A 165 -24.21 -14.26 1.89
C LEU A 165 -25.67 -13.91 1.67
N ASP A 166 -26.01 -13.55 0.43
CA ASP A 166 -27.40 -13.34 0.03
C ASP A 166 -28.13 -14.68 0.01
N SER A 167 -29.27 -14.77 0.68
CA SER A 167 -30.07 -16.00 0.75
C SER A 167 -30.72 -16.36 -0.59
N ASP A 168 -30.88 -15.37 -1.47
CA ASP A 168 -31.52 -15.54 -2.77
C ASP A 168 -30.48 -15.79 -3.90
N ALA A 169 -29.19 -15.75 -3.57
CA ALA A 169 -28.12 -16.02 -4.52
C ALA A 169 -28.07 -17.50 -4.92
N SER A 170 -27.69 -17.75 -6.18
CA SER A 170 -27.38 -19.11 -6.62
C SER A 170 -26.18 -19.67 -5.84
N PRO A 171 -26.01 -21.00 -5.74
CA PRO A 171 -24.84 -21.60 -5.10
C PRO A 171 -23.51 -21.07 -5.64
N GLU A 172 -23.42 -20.84 -6.95
CA GLU A 172 -22.25 -20.29 -7.64
C GLU A 172 -21.96 -18.85 -7.20
N GLN A 173 -23.00 -18.01 -7.15
CA GLN A 173 -22.88 -16.63 -6.68
C GLN A 173 -22.48 -16.57 -5.21
N GLY A 174 -23.07 -17.45 -4.38
CA GLY A 174 -22.70 -17.61 -2.98
C GLY A 174 -21.24 -18.04 -2.79
N ALA A 175 -20.75 -18.97 -3.62
CA ALA A 175 -19.36 -19.42 -3.58
C ALA A 175 -18.38 -18.29 -3.93
N LEU A 176 -18.68 -17.50 -4.97
CA LEU A 176 -17.86 -16.34 -5.35
C LEU A 176 -17.84 -15.26 -4.25
N ALA A 177 -19.00 -14.96 -3.66
CA ALA A 177 -19.12 -13.98 -2.58
C ALA A 177 -18.35 -14.43 -1.32
N LEU A 178 -18.44 -15.71 -0.97
CA LEU A 178 -17.71 -16.31 0.13
C LEU A 178 -16.20 -16.22 -0.10
N ALA A 179 -15.73 -16.70 -1.26
CA ALA A 179 -14.31 -16.70 -1.61
C ALA A 179 -13.72 -15.28 -1.57
N THR A 180 -14.43 -14.31 -2.16
CA THR A 180 -14.02 -12.90 -2.14
C THR A 180 -13.88 -12.36 -0.73
N GLN A 181 -14.93 -12.51 0.11
CA GLN A 181 -14.92 -11.96 1.47
C GLN A 181 -13.88 -12.64 2.37
N VAL A 182 -13.71 -13.96 2.26
CA VAL A 182 -12.69 -14.69 3.02
C VAL A 182 -11.28 -14.26 2.61
N SER A 183 -11.01 -14.12 1.31
CA SER A 183 -9.70 -13.68 0.82
C SER A 183 -9.38 -12.25 1.25
N LEU A 184 -10.35 -11.33 1.16
CA LEU A 184 -10.20 -9.97 1.68
C LEU A 184 -9.89 -9.96 3.18
N HIS A 185 -10.64 -10.73 3.99
CA HIS A 185 -10.42 -10.79 5.43
C HIS A 185 -9.06 -11.38 5.79
N LYS A 186 -8.63 -12.44 5.11
CA LYS A 186 -7.27 -13.00 5.24
C LYS A 186 -6.21 -11.94 4.90
N GLY A 187 -6.44 -11.15 3.86
CA GLY A 187 -5.58 -10.05 3.44
C GLY A 187 -5.41 -8.94 4.49
N TYR A 188 -6.31 -8.82 5.47
CA TYR A 188 -6.18 -7.88 6.58
C TYR A 188 -5.10 -8.27 7.60
N ASN A 189 -4.63 -9.52 7.58
CA ASN A 189 -3.60 -10.03 8.49
C ASN A 189 -3.94 -9.74 9.97
N CYS A 190 -5.18 -10.07 10.35
CA CYS A 190 -5.72 -9.87 11.69
C CYS A 190 -5.55 -11.10 12.59
N HIS A 191 -5.19 -10.85 13.84
CA HIS A 191 -4.85 -11.84 14.86
C HIS A 191 -5.46 -11.45 16.21
N GLY A 192 -5.72 -12.43 17.08
CA GLY A 192 -6.22 -12.16 18.43
C GLY A 192 -5.14 -11.71 19.40
N SER A 193 -3.88 -12.04 19.14
CA SER A 193 -2.74 -11.70 20.00
C SER A 193 -1.45 -11.50 19.19
N ALA A 194 -0.42 -10.94 19.83
CA ALA A 194 0.90 -10.80 19.21
C ALA A 194 1.59 -12.16 19.00
N GLU A 195 1.29 -13.13 19.86
CA GLU A 195 1.73 -14.52 19.77
C GLU A 195 1.13 -15.22 18.54
N GLU A 196 -0.19 -15.10 18.33
CA GLU A 196 -0.87 -15.62 17.14
C GLU A 196 -0.32 -14.99 15.85
N ALA A 197 -0.01 -13.70 15.89
CA ALA A 197 0.65 -12.99 14.79
C ALA A 197 2.11 -13.41 14.54
N GLY A 198 2.70 -14.22 15.41
CA GLY A 198 4.10 -14.65 15.32
C GLY A 198 5.11 -13.52 15.54
N ILE A 199 4.70 -12.41 16.17
CA ILE A 199 5.57 -11.25 16.39
C ILE A 199 6.81 -11.60 17.22
N PRO A 200 6.72 -12.35 18.33
CA PRO A 200 7.90 -12.72 19.13
C PRO A 200 8.97 -13.47 18.32
N ALA A 201 8.55 -14.40 17.46
CA ALA A 201 9.47 -15.14 16.60
C ALA A 201 10.13 -14.23 15.55
N ARG A 202 9.37 -13.32 14.94
CA ARG A 202 9.89 -12.38 13.93
C ARG A 202 10.90 -11.37 14.49
N ARG A 203 10.83 -11.04 15.79
CA ARG A 203 11.81 -10.14 16.43
C ARG A 203 13.24 -10.68 16.38
N ALA A 204 13.43 -12.00 16.19
CA ALA A 204 14.76 -12.59 16.06
C ALA A 204 15.45 -12.17 14.74
N ASP A 205 14.71 -12.09 13.64
CA ASP A 205 15.24 -11.92 12.29
C ASP A 205 14.77 -10.63 11.59
N SER A 206 13.97 -9.80 12.25
CA SER A 206 13.36 -8.60 11.67
C SER A 206 13.16 -7.48 12.68
N ALA A 207 13.29 -6.24 12.21
CA ALA A 207 12.92 -5.07 12.98
C ALA A 207 11.39 -5.01 13.13
N VAL A 208 10.91 -5.08 14.38
CA VAL A 208 9.50 -4.92 14.71
C VAL A 208 9.30 -3.53 15.31
N VAL A 209 8.51 -2.71 14.64
CA VAL A 209 8.07 -1.40 15.16
C VAL A 209 6.64 -1.56 15.64
N GLU A 210 6.42 -1.34 16.94
CA GLU A 210 5.08 -1.27 17.49
C GLU A 210 4.49 0.12 17.21
N ILE A 211 3.30 0.14 16.61
CA ILE A 211 2.59 1.39 16.31
C ILE A 211 1.25 1.32 17.05
N PRO A 212 1.10 1.99 18.20
CA PRO A 212 -0.15 1.96 18.95
C PRO A 212 -1.20 2.82 18.25
N PHE A 213 -2.40 2.27 18.11
CA PHE A 213 -3.57 3.00 17.62
C PHE A 213 -4.77 2.79 18.53
N THR A 214 -5.53 3.85 18.72
CA THR A 214 -6.85 3.86 19.31
C THR A 214 -7.92 3.61 18.25
N ALA A 215 -9.10 3.14 18.68
CA ALA A 215 -10.24 2.92 17.78
C ALA A 215 -10.69 4.19 17.01
N ALA A 216 -10.35 5.39 17.50
CA ALA A 216 -10.69 6.65 16.86
C ALA A 216 -9.73 7.06 15.73
N GLU A 217 -8.54 6.46 15.65
CA GLU A 217 -7.53 6.78 14.63
C GLU A 217 -7.74 6.01 13.31
N TRP A 218 -8.66 5.04 13.31
CA TRP A 218 -9.10 4.35 12.11
C TRP A 218 -10.10 5.22 11.34
N LYS A 219 -9.82 5.50 10.06
CA LYS A 219 -10.70 6.33 9.21
C LYS A 219 -12.03 5.63 8.88
N SER A 220 -12.08 4.32 9.05
CA SER A 220 -13.23 3.46 8.78
C SER A 220 -13.18 2.24 9.71
N ARG A 221 -14.35 1.70 10.07
CA ARG A 221 -14.50 0.54 10.95
C ARG A 221 -14.99 -0.67 10.18
#